data_AF-A0A961VJT4-F1
#
_entry.id   AF-A0A961VJT4-F1
#
_cell.length_a   1.000
_cell.length_b   1.000
_cell.length_c   1.000
_cell.angle_alpha   90.00
_cell.angle_beta   90.00
_cell.angle_gamma   90.00
#
_symmetry.space_group_name_H-M   'P 1'
#
loop_
_entity.id
_entity.type
_entity.pdbx_description
1 polymer ?
#
loop_
_entity_poly.entity_id
_entity_poly.type
_entity_poly.pdbx_seq_one_letter_code
_entity_poly.pdbx_strand_id
1 'polypeptide(L)'
;MTDDDRLAELDRRIAALEDPSALLEAADAMADVAGGRDEAAVRLGVARGIIFNRLGLPESALKELQRARALARDIGATTALATISRETSRIHTWRGETSSAALELLRSVVEADIAGSRADSAAAIAEFGRLNLDTGRYEAALDAFALAGRVMDILPPREASRIPVNRLEALLALGRHDECLAGIDALIASLPEAFARDNFLARVVKARSLAALGEHAAARAAMDDAARWLGEDPSSYERAELDLLEGALDRKDDPERAVAEIESALDRFVDDDLPRHEFDARILLAETLAALDRQAEAEACIVEALRRAAIRQLPAMADRVRAAAVGFWRPAMIAELSPEDRVGPEMGSGRFLVLETLGAGGFGEVQRAIDLDTGTEVAIKRLRRQDGLDPQTARAVMATARNEIVSSAQIRARGVAKTRYLHMDPAGALTLVQDYVEGPTLGASLDDGSLDRSRRLTVAATVARTLAALHREGVAHRDLKPDNIILRNNSQPVIIDLGIARLKGLVDTVAGLGTERYAPPEQMSGRMIEDRWLGREDVYALGRMLGEMLDDDDAPERRGGLLGRFGRRRAEPSDGSLREMMATMTAADIARRDVDLNRLADLLDDAAIEAGS
;
A
#
# COMPACT_ATOMS: atom_id res chain seq x y z
N MET A 1 -49.38 23.92 9.06
CA MET A 1 -47.92 23.99 9.20
C MET A 1 -47.39 24.43 7.86
N THR A 2 -46.64 25.53 7.79
CA THR A 2 -46.04 26.00 6.54
C THR A 2 -44.90 25.07 6.12
N ASP A 3 -44.44 25.17 4.87
CA ASP A 3 -43.28 24.38 4.41
C ASP A 3 -42.01 24.73 5.21
N ASP A 4 -41.85 26.00 5.59
CA ASP A 4 -40.77 26.45 6.47
C ASP A 4 -40.85 25.82 7.87
N ASP A 5 -42.04 25.70 8.45
CA ASP A 5 -42.23 25.04 9.74
C ASP A 5 -41.88 23.54 9.67
N ARG A 6 -42.29 22.88 8.59
CA ARG A 6 -41.99 21.45 8.34
C ARG A 6 -40.48 21.24 8.17
N LEU A 7 -39.81 22.10 7.41
CA LEU A 7 -38.35 22.04 7.18
C LEU A 7 -37.56 22.38 8.45
N ALA A 8 -37.98 23.38 9.22
CA ALA A 8 -37.36 23.70 10.50
C ALA A 8 -37.48 22.54 11.50
N GLU A 9 -38.61 21.82 11.50
CA GLU A 9 -38.75 20.61 12.30
C GLU A 9 -37.83 19.50 11.82
N LEU A 10 -37.74 19.25 10.51
CA LEU A 10 -36.81 18.26 9.96
C LEU A 10 -35.36 18.57 10.34
N ASP A 11 -34.93 19.83 10.22
CA ASP A 11 -33.58 20.27 10.60
C ASP A 11 -33.30 20.06 12.10
N ARG A 12 -34.28 20.34 12.97
CA ARG A 12 -34.16 20.05 14.42
C ARG A 12 -33.96 18.56 14.66
N ARG A 13 -34.73 17.71 13.99
CA ARG A 13 -34.65 16.25 14.11
C ARG A 13 -33.32 15.70 13.57
N ILE A 14 -32.80 16.27 12.48
CA ILE A 14 -31.45 15.97 11.96
C ILE A 14 -30.39 16.36 13.00
N ALA A 15 -30.47 17.56 13.58
CA ALA A 15 -29.53 18.05 14.59
C ALA A 15 -29.59 17.23 15.89
N ALA A 16 -30.75 16.67 16.23
CA ALA A 16 -30.95 15.74 17.34
C ALA A 16 -30.43 14.31 17.06
N LEU A 17 -29.85 14.07 15.88
CA LEU A 17 -29.30 12.77 15.46
C LEU A 17 -30.34 11.64 15.48
N GLU A 18 -31.61 11.94 15.21
CA GLU A 18 -32.66 10.91 15.10
C GLU A 18 -32.34 9.83 14.05
N ASP A 19 -33.04 8.70 14.13
CA ASP A 19 -32.91 7.57 13.21
C ASP A 19 -32.99 8.02 11.74
N PRO A 20 -31.97 7.71 10.91
CA PRO A 20 -31.94 8.15 9.52
C PRO A 20 -33.11 7.64 8.66
N SER A 21 -33.69 6.49 8.97
CA SER A 21 -34.83 5.94 8.21
C SER A 21 -36.09 6.73 8.50
N ALA A 22 -36.35 7.02 9.78
CA ALA A 22 -37.46 7.89 10.19
C ALA A 22 -37.33 9.32 9.67
N LEU A 23 -36.10 9.84 9.53
CA LEU A 23 -35.83 11.13 8.91
C LEU A 23 -36.10 11.10 7.40
N LEU A 24 -35.75 10.01 6.72
CA LEU A 24 -36.03 9.84 5.29
C LEU A 24 -37.54 9.79 5.02
N GLU A 25 -38.31 9.04 5.81
CA GLU A 25 -39.77 9.01 5.71
C GLU A 25 -40.37 10.41 5.89
N ALA A 26 -39.87 11.19 6.85
CA ALA A 26 -40.31 12.56 7.08
C ALA A 26 -39.97 13.48 5.91
N ALA A 27 -38.78 13.34 5.30
CA ALA A 27 -38.37 14.10 4.14
C ALA A 27 -39.18 13.72 2.88
N ASP A 28 -39.45 12.43 2.68
CA ASP A 28 -40.22 11.93 1.53
C ASP A 28 -41.71 12.34 1.62
N ALA A 29 -42.25 12.49 2.83
CA ALA A 29 -43.57 13.09 3.05
C ALA A 29 -43.66 14.57 2.61
N MET A 30 -42.53 15.21 2.27
CA MET A 30 -42.42 16.57 1.76
C MET A 30 -42.13 16.62 0.24
N ALA A 31 -42.51 15.58 -0.50
CA ALA A 31 -42.30 15.50 -1.96
C ALA A 31 -42.95 16.65 -2.75
N ASP A 32 -44.00 17.27 -2.21
CA ASP A 32 -44.63 18.48 -2.73
C ASP A 32 -43.66 19.67 -2.77
N VAL A 33 -42.83 19.83 -1.73
CA VAL A 33 -41.80 20.86 -1.63
C VAL A 33 -40.68 20.64 -2.65
N ALA A 34 -40.31 19.39 -2.93
CA ALA A 34 -39.26 19.04 -3.89
C ALA A 34 -39.57 19.43 -5.34
N GLY A 35 -40.85 19.63 -5.68
CA GLY A 35 -41.28 20.05 -7.02
C GLY A 35 -41.15 21.56 -7.29
N GLY A 36 -40.88 22.36 -6.25
CA GLY A 36 -40.70 23.81 -6.34
C GLY A 36 -39.39 24.24 -7.01
N ARG A 37 -39.31 25.52 -7.39
CA ARG A 37 -38.05 26.18 -7.80
C ARG A 37 -37.76 27.36 -6.88
N ASP A 38 -37.57 27.06 -5.61
CA ASP A 38 -37.37 28.03 -4.53
C ASP A 38 -36.36 27.51 -3.49
N GLU A 39 -36.13 28.31 -2.44
CA GLU A 39 -35.19 27.98 -1.38
C GLU A 39 -35.64 26.77 -0.54
N ALA A 40 -36.94 26.53 -0.41
CA ALA A 40 -37.48 25.39 0.33
C ALA A 40 -37.09 24.06 -0.34
N ALA A 41 -37.17 24.01 -1.67
CA ALA A 41 -36.70 22.87 -2.46
C ALA A 41 -35.17 22.64 -2.32
N VAL A 42 -34.37 23.72 -2.28
CA VAL A 42 -32.92 23.62 -2.03
C VAL A 42 -32.67 23.01 -0.65
N ARG A 43 -33.31 23.55 0.40
CA ARG A 43 -33.14 23.12 1.79
C ARG A 43 -33.53 21.67 2.00
N LEU A 44 -34.64 21.22 1.40
CA LEU A 44 -35.03 19.80 1.40
C LEU A 44 -33.99 18.92 0.72
N GLY A 45 -33.43 19.35 -0.42
CA GLY A 45 -32.35 18.63 -1.11
C GLY A 45 -31.09 18.46 -0.24
N VAL A 46 -30.71 19.51 0.51
CA VAL A 46 -29.60 19.43 1.47
C VAL A 46 -29.92 18.43 2.59
N ALA A 47 -31.10 18.53 3.20
CA ALA A 47 -31.54 17.61 4.25
C ALA A 47 -31.52 16.14 3.78
N ARG A 48 -32.04 15.85 2.58
CA ARG A 48 -31.98 14.51 1.98
C ARG A 48 -30.55 14.05 1.74
N GLY A 49 -29.67 14.94 1.28
CA GLY A 49 -28.23 14.67 1.16
C GLY A 49 -27.60 14.20 2.49
N ILE A 50 -27.86 14.91 3.58
CA ILE A 50 -27.38 14.56 4.92
C ILE A 50 -27.94 13.20 5.36
N ILE A 51 -29.25 12.97 5.17
CA ILE A 51 -29.93 11.73 5.56
C ILE A 51 -29.37 10.53 4.78
N PHE A 52 -29.23 10.63 3.46
CA PHE A 52 -28.66 9.56 2.64
C PHE A 52 -27.22 9.23 3.04
N ASN A 53 -26.41 10.24 3.38
CA ASN A 53 -25.07 10.00 3.88
C ASN A 53 -25.10 9.20 5.19
N ARG A 54 -25.99 9.56 6.13
CA ARG A 54 -26.18 8.83 7.40
C ARG A 54 -26.71 7.41 7.21
N LEU A 55 -27.42 7.13 6.11
CA LEU A 55 -27.87 5.78 5.72
C LEU A 55 -26.77 4.94 5.04
N GLY A 56 -25.56 5.47 4.86
CA GLY A 56 -24.49 4.78 4.13
C GLY A 56 -24.72 4.75 2.62
N LEU A 57 -25.47 5.71 2.07
CA LEU A 57 -25.78 5.84 0.64
C LEU A 57 -25.10 7.09 0.05
N PRO A 58 -23.75 7.13 -0.04
CA PRO A 58 -23.01 8.33 -0.40
C PRO A 58 -23.28 8.80 -1.83
N GLU A 59 -23.56 7.89 -2.76
CA GLU A 59 -23.87 8.22 -4.16
C GLU A 59 -25.21 8.92 -4.28
N SER A 60 -26.22 8.44 -3.55
CA SER A 60 -27.52 9.10 -3.44
C SER A 60 -27.39 10.46 -2.78
N ALA A 61 -26.59 10.55 -1.71
CA ALA A 61 -26.30 11.81 -1.02
C ALA A 61 -25.67 12.86 -1.96
N LEU A 62 -24.62 12.47 -2.70
CA LEU A 62 -23.96 13.34 -3.68
C LEU A 62 -24.93 13.78 -4.78
N LYS A 63 -25.80 12.89 -5.25
CA LYS A 63 -26.80 13.22 -6.27
C LYS A 63 -27.80 14.26 -5.79
N GLU A 64 -28.28 14.14 -4.56
CA GLU A 64 -29.18 15.12 -3.95
C GLU A 64 -28.49 16.47 -3.75
N LEU A 65 -27.25 16.49 -3.22
CA LEU A 65 -26.47 17.71 -3.04
C LEU A 65 -26.13 18.40 -4.36
N GLN A 66 -25.81 17.63 -5.42
CA GLN A 66 -25.57 18.16 -6.76
C GLN A 66 -26.82 18.82 -7.36
N ARG A 67 -28.00 18.20 -7.18
CA ARG A 67 -29.28 18.79 -7.60
C ARG A 67 -29.59 20.06 -6.82
N ALA A 68 -29.43 20.03 -5.49
CA ALA A 68 -29.63 21.19 -4.63
C ALA A 68 -28.70 22.34 -5.02
N ARG A 69 -27.43 22.06 -5.34
CA ARG A 69 -26.46 23.05 -5.82
C ARG A 69 -26.86 23.68 -7.15
N ALA A 70 -27.30 22.86 -8.10
CA ALA A 70 -27.74 23.36 -9.41
C ALA A 70 -28.93 24.30 -9.24
N LEU A 71 -29.92 23.92 -8.42
CA LEU A 71 -31.08 24.76 -8.12
C LEU A 71 -30.69 26.03 -7.37
N ALA A 72 -29.85 25.94 -6.34
CA ALA A 72 -29.37 27.10 -5.58
C ALA A 72 -28.68 28.13 -6.46
N ARG A 73 -27.92 27.70 -7.47
CA ARG A 73 -27.31 28.60 -8.47
C ARG A 73 -28.35 29.23 -9.38
N ASP A 74 -29.35 28.46 -9.82
CA ASP A 74 -30.40 28.94 -10.73
C ASP A 74 -31.24 30.04 -10.08
N ILE A 75 -31.56 29.89 -8.78
CA ILE A 75 -32.37 30.86 -8.02
C ILE A 75 -31.56 31.94 -7.30
N GLY A 76 -30.22 31.85 -7.30
CA GLY A 76 -29.33 32.81 -6.63
C GLY A 76 -29.25 32.67 -5.11
N ALA A 77 -29.58 31.50 -4.55
CA ALA A 77 -29.51 31.20 -3.12
C ALA A 77 -28.05 30.96 -2.65
N THR A 78 -27.27 32.04 -2.58
CA THR A 78 -25.82 31.99 -2.29
C THR A 78 -25.49 31.45 -0.90
N THR A 79 -26.34 31.70 0.10
CA THR A 79 -26.18 31.21 1.48
C THR A 79 -26.21 29.67 1.58
N ALA A 80 -26.98 29.00 0.72
CA ALA A 80 -27.09 27.55 0.74
C ALA A 80 -25.86 26.84 0.13
N LEU A 81 -25.11 27.52 -0.74
CA LEU A 81 -23.99 26.91 -1.47
C LEU A 81 -22.86 26.47 -0.54
N ALA A 82 -22.51 27.30 0.45
CA ALA A 82 -21.46 27.00 1.41
C ALA A 82 -21.76 25.71 2.21
N THR A 83 -23.01 25.55 2.67
CA THR A 83 -23.49 24.35 3.36
C THR A 83 -23.43 23.13 2.46
N ILE A 84 -23.89 23.23 1.21
CA ILE A 84 -23.83 22.12 0.25
C ILE A 84 -22.39 21.66 0.03
N SER A 85 -21.45 22.59 -0.09
CA SER A 85 -20.02 22.29 -0.26
C SER A 85 -19.41 21.61 0.97
N ARG A 86 -19.77 22.04 2.19
CA ARG A 86 -19.39 21.35 3.43
C ARG A 86 -19.92 19.91 3.49
N GLU A 87 -21.22 19.70 3.24
CA GLU A 87 -21.79 18.36 3.27
C GLU A 87 -21.20 17.45 2.17
N THR A 88 -20.93 18.01 0.99
CA THR A 88 -20.24 17.29 -0.09
C THR A 88 -18.84 16.88 0.33
N SER A 89 -18.10 17.78 1.00
CA SER A 89 -16.78 17.45 1.55
C SER A 89 -16.86 16.31 2.56
N ARG A 90 -17.84 16.31 3.47
CA ARG A 90 -17.96 15.24 4.48
C ARG A 90 -18.12 13.86 3.84
N ILE A 91 -18.87 13.76 2.75
CA ILE A 91 -19.02 12.52 1.98
C ILE A 91 -17.70 12.10 1.35
N HIS A 92 -16.96 13.03 0.73
CA HIS A 92 -15.64 12.74 0.16
C HIS A 92 -14.64 12.30 1.24
N THR A 93 -14.66 12.93 2.42
CA THR A 93 -13.81 12.55 3.55
C THR A 93 -14.09 11.11 3.97
N TRP A 94 -15.36 10.72 4.13
CA TRP A 94 -15.74 9.36 4.50
C TRP A 94 -15.32 8.32 3.44
N ARG A 95 -15.29 8.71 2.17
CA ARG A 95 -14.82 7.85 1.06
C ARG A 95 -13.29 7.81 0.91
N GLY A 96 -12.54 8.51 1.77
CA GLY A 96 -11.08 8.64 1.64
C GLY A 96 -10.62 9.52 0.48
N GLU A 97 -11.53 10.28 -0.14
CA GLU A 97 -11.25 11.16 -1.29
C GLU A 97 -10.74 12.53 -0.83
N THR A 98 -9.60 12.53 -0.15
CA THR A 98 -9.04 13.69 0.58
C THR A 98 -8.86 14.94 -0.27
N SER A 99 -8.44 14.79 -1.53
CA SER A 99 -8.27 15.90 -2.47
C SER A 99 -9.62 16.54 -2.85
N SER A 100 -10.64 15.71 -3.12
CA SER A 100 -11.99 16.18 -3.41
C SER A 100 -12.61 16.88 -2.21
N ALA A 101 -12.45 16.32 -1.01
CA ALA A 101 -12.89 16.93 0.25
C ALA A 101 -12.25 18.31 0.46
N ALA A 102 -10.93 18.41 0.31
CA ALA A 102 -10.21 19.68 0.45
C ALA A 102 -10.69 20.74 -0.55
N LEU A 103 -10.92 20.37 -1.81
CA LEU A 103 -11.43 21.29 -2.83
C LEU A 103 -12.86 21.78 -2.53
N GLU A 104 -13.73 20.92 -2.02
CA GLU A 104 -15.09 21.31 -1.62
C GLU A 104 -15.08 22.21 -0.37
N LEU A 105 -14.16 22.02 0.58
CA LEU A 105 -14.01 22.93 1.72
C LEU A 105 -13.47 24.30 1.29
N LEU A 106 -12.49 24.35 0.40
CA LEU A 106 -12.02 25.61 -0.18
C LEU A 106 -13.14 26.34 -0.92
N ARG A 107 -13.95 25.60 -1.69
CA ARG A 107 -15.14 26.16 -2.34
C ARG A 107 -16.14 26.70 -1.30
N SER A 108 -16.39 25.96 -0.22
CA SER A 108 -17.29 26.39 0.85
C SER A 108 -16.85 27.71 1.49
N VAL A 109 -15.54 27.90 1.72
CA VAL A 109 -14.99 29.17 2.23
C VAL A 109 -15.27 30.33 1.26
N VAL A 110 -15.04 30.12 -0.04
CA VAL A 110 -15.30 31.16 -1.06
C VAL A 110 -16.80 31.47 -1.17
N GLU A 111 -17.65 30.46 -1.15
CA GLU A 111 -19.10 30.63 -1.20
C GLU A 111 -19.64 31.33 0.05
N ALA A 112 -19.09 31.03 1.22
CA ALA A 112 -19.42 31.70 2.48
C ALA A 112 -18.99 33.17 2.48
N ASP A 113 -17.81 33.49 1.93
CA ASP A 113 -17.33 34.87 1.78
C ASP A 113 -18.24 35.68 0.83
N ILE A 114 -18.62 35.10 -0.30
CA ILE A 114 -19.58 35.72 -1.25
C ILE A 114 -20.93 35.98 -0.55
N ALA A 115 -21.39 35.06 0.28
CA ALA A 115 -22.62 35.20 1.06
C ALA A 115 -22.47 36.14 2.29
N GLY A 116 -21.27 36.61 2.60
CA GLY A 116 -20.97 37.42 3.79
C GLY A 116 -21.10 36.66 5.11
N SER A 117 -21.12 35.31 5.08
CA SER A 117 -21.29 34.46 6.26
C SER A 117 -19.94 34.12 6.89
N ARG A 118 -19.59 34.88 7.94
CA ARG A 118 -18.37 34.60 8.74
C ARG A 118 -18.46 33.27 9.49
N ALA A 119 -19.67 32.87 9.91
CA ALA A 119 -19.88 31.62 10.62
C ALA A 119 -19.65 30.41 9.70
N ASP A 120 -20.21 30.40 8.49
CA ASP A 120 -19.99 29.31 7.54
C ASP A 120 -18.52 29.22 7.09
N SER A 121 -17.87 30.38 6.91
CA SER A 121 -16.43 30.44 6.63
C SER A 121 -15.62 29.79 7.75
N ALA A 122 -15.90 30.16 9.01
CA ALA A 122 -15.22 29.62 10.18
C ALA A 122 -15.45 28.11 10.33
N ALA A 123 -16.68 27.66 10.10
CA ALA A 123 -17.04 26.26 10.16
C ALA A 123 -16.32 25.44 9.07
N ALA A 124 -16.26 25.95 7.83
CA ALA A 124 -15.52 25.32 6.74
C ALA A 124 -14.01 25.24 7.02
N ILE A 125 -13.42 26.30 7.60
CA ILE A 125 -12.01 26.30 8.03
C ILE A 125 -11.77 25.28 9.15
N ALA A 126 -12.67 25.18 10.13
CA ALA A 126 -12.56 24.19 11.21
C ALA A 126 -12.63 22.75 10.67
N GLU A 127 -13.51 22.48 9.70
CA GLU A 127 -13.58 21.18 9.03
C GLU A 127 -12.34 20.90 8.17
N PHE A 128 -11.77 21.92 7.53
CA PHE A 128 -10.49 21.81 6.84
C PHE A 128 -9.36 21.47 7.81
N GLY A 129 -9.35 22.06 9.01
CA GLY A 129 -8.44 21.68 10.07
C GLY A 129 -8.59 20.21 10.46
N ARG A 130 -9.82 19.73 10.65
CA ARG A 130 -10.10 18.32 10.94
C ARG A 130 -9.66 17.38 9.82
N LEU A 131 -9.91 17.73 8.56
CA LEU A 131 -9.43 16.93 7.42
C LEU A 131 -7.89 16.83 7.42
N ASN A 132 -7.18 17.92 7.74
CA ASN A 132 -5.72 17.90 7.83
C ASN A 132 -5.25 17.05 9.02
N LEU A 133 -5.92 17.13 10.17
CA LEU A 133 -5.68 16.28 11.33
C LEU A 133 -5.85 14.79 10.99
N ASP A 134 -6.96 14.42 10.34
CA ASP A 134 -7.28 13.04 9.97
C ASP A 134 -6.31 12.49 8.89
N THR A 135 -5.69 13.39 8.11
CA THR A 135 -4.73 13.03 7.04
C THR A 135 -3.26 13.14 7.46
N GLY A 136 -2.98 13.41 8.73
CA GLY A 136 -1.62 13.50 9.27
C GLY A 136 -0.88 14.81 9.00
N ARG A 137 -1.57 15.84 8.48
CA ARG A 137 -1.00 17.17 8.17
C ARG A 137 -1.20 18.13 9.36
N TYR A 138 -0.53 17.86 10.47
CA TYR A 138 -0.85 18.48 11.75
C TYR A 138 -0.52 19.97 11.84
N GLU A 139 0.56 20.45 11.21
CA GLU A 139 0.88 21.88 11.17
C GLU A 139 -0.21 22.66 10.42
N ALA A 140 -0.64 22.14 9.26
CA ALA A 140 -1.74 22.74 8.51
C ALA A 140 -3.07 22.70 9.29
N ALA A 141 -3.29 21.63 10.07
CA ALA A 141 -4.44 21.55 10.97
C ALA A 141 -4.38 22.63 12.06
N LEU A 142 -3.21 22.86 12.68
CA LEU A 142 -3.02 23.91 13.68
C LEU A 142 -3.27 25.31 13.14
N ASP A 143 -2.79 25.60 11.93
CA ASP A 143 -3.03 26.88 11.26
C ASP A 143 -4.51 27.10 10.99
N ALA A 144 -5.21 26.07 10.51
CA ALA A 144 -6.66 26.13 10.28
C ALA A 144 -7.44 26.34 11.59
N PHE A 145 -7.13 25.59 12.65
CA PHE A 145 -7.79 25.76 13.95
C PHE A 145 -7.45 27.12 14.59
N ALA A 146 -6.24 27.64 14.41
CA ALA A 146 -5.88 28.98 14.85
C ALA A 146 -6.70 30.06 14.14
N LEU A 147 -6.97 29.89 12.84
CA LEU A 147 -7.79 30.81 12.07
C LEU A 147 -9.28 30.72 12.47
N ALA A 148 -9.83 29.51 12.54
CA ALA A 148 -11.21 29.29 12.97
C ALA A 148 -11.47 29.79 14.41
N GLY A 149 -10.49 29.62 15.30
CA GLY A 149 -10.56 30.07 16.70
C GLY A 149 -10.71 31.59 16.88
N ARG A 150 -10.32 32.41 15.88
CA ARG A 150 -10.46 33.88 15.96
C ARG A 150 -11.91 34.36 15.90
N VAL A 151 -12.82 33.50 15.45
CA VAL A 151 -14.23 33.80 15.22
C VAL A 151 -15.10 32.63 15.69
N MET A 152 -14.67 31.90 16.72
CA MET A 152 -15.42 30.75 17.23
C MET A 152 -16.65 31.18 18.06
N ASP A 153 -16.71 32.42 18.51
CA ASP A 153 -17.82 33.02 19.26
C ASP A 153 -19.13 33.11 18.45
N ILE A 154 -19.02 33.12 17.13
CA ILE A 154 -20.17 33.13 16.21
C ILE A 154 -20.57 31.72 15.73
N LEU A 155 -19.85 30.68 16.14
CA LEU A 155 -20.17 29.29 15.81
C LEU A 155 -21.18 28.69 16.79
N PRO A 156 -21.94 27.66 16.37
CA PRO A 156 -22.74 26.86 17.30
C PRO A 156 -21.86 26.33 18.44
N PRO A 157 -22.36 26.29 19.71
CA PRO A 157 -21.55 25.94 20.88
C PRO A 157 -20.76 24.63 20.75
N ARG A 158 -21.35 23.62 20.10
CA ARG A 158 -20.71 22.31 19.88
C ARG A 158 -19.61 22.34 18.81
N GLU A 159 -19.71 23.22 17.82
CA GLU A 159 -18.62 23.41 16.84
C GLU A 159 -17.49 24.24 17.47
N ALA A 160 -17.86 25.26 18.24
CA ALA A 160 -16.91 26.07 18.99
C ALA A 160 -16.09 25.24 19.98
N SER A 161 -16.70 24.33 20.77
CA SER A 161 -15.99 23.49 21.74
C SER A 161 -14.96 22.55 21.10
N ARG A 162 -15.21 22.09 19.87
CA ARG A 162 -14.35 21.13 19.16
C ARG A 162 -13.07 21.71 18.61
N ILE A 163 -13.06 22.99 18.23
CA ILE A 163 -11.87 23.66 17.67
C ILE A 163 -10.66 23.55 18.61
N PRO A 164 -10.75 23.97 19.90
CA PRO A 164 -9.62 23.87 20.81
C PRO A 164 -9.25 22.42 21.14
N VAL A 165 -10.22 21.49 21.22
CA VAL A 165 -9.93 20.06 21.44
C VAL A 165 -9.14 19.46 20.28
N ASN A 166 -9.59 19.67 19.03
CA ASN A 166 -8.88 19.17 17.84
C ASN A 166 -7.50 19.84 17.68
N ARG A 167 -7.36 21.10 18.10
CA ARG A 167 -6.06 21.78 18.15
C ARG A 167 -5.11 21.07 19.12
N LEU A 168 -5.58 20.66 20.29
CA LEU A 168 -4.78 19.89 21.25
C LEU A 168 -4.37 18.53 20.69
N GLU A 169 -5.25 17.84 19.95
CA GLU A 169 -4.89 16.59 19.27
C GLU A 169 -3.78 16.80 18.22
N ALA A 170 -3.85 17.88 17.44
CA ALA A 170 -2.79 18.21 16.48
C ALA A 170 -1.45 18.54 17.18
N LEU A 171 -1.47 19.27 18.29
CA LEU A 171 -0.28 19.53 19.10
C LEU A 171 0.31 18.23 19.68
N LEU A 172 -0.54 17.35 20.17
CA LEU A 172 -0.15 16.05 20.72
C LEU A 172 0.57 15.21 19.65
N ALA A 173 -0.01 15.13 18.45
CA ALA A 173 0.57 14.37 17.35
C ALA A 173 1.90 14.93 16.84
N LEU A 174 2.18 16.22 17.09
CA LEU A 174 3.46 16.88 16.83
C LEU A 174 4.46 16.76 17.99
N GLY A 175 4.12 16.08 19.08
CA GLY A 175 4.96 15.97 20.28
C GLY A 175 5.10 17.27 21.06
N ARG A 176 4.23 18.26 20.83
CA ARG A 176 4.27 19.59 21.50
C ARG A 176 3.55 19.55 22.84
N HIS A 177 3.98 18.63 23.73
CA HIS A 177 3.29 18.29 24.96
C HIS A 177 3.14 19.46 25.94
N ASP A 178 4.16 20.30 26.08
CA ASP A 178 4.09 21.51 26.93
C ASP A 178 3.00 22.47 26.46
N GLU A 179 2.84 22.63 25.15
CA GLU A 179 1.78 23.46 24.56
C GLU A 179 0.40 22.82 24.68
N CYS A 180 0.31 21.48 24.64
CA CYS A 180 -0.94 20.80 24.96
C CYS A 180 -1.37 21.12 26.39
N LEU A 181 -0.46 21.00 27.36
CA LEU A 181 -0.76 21.21 28.77
C LEU A 181 -1.00 22.69 29.09
N ALA A 182 -0.47 23.61 28.29
CA ALA A 182 -0.71 25.04 28.40
C ALA A 182 -2.19 25.38 28.18
N GLY A 183 -2.94 25.51 29.27
CA GLY A 183 -4.35 25.91 29.26
C GLY A 183 -5.35 24.78 29.11
N ILE A 184 -4.92 23.50 29.08
CA ILE A 184 -5.84 22.35 28.99
C ILE A 184 -6.81 22.28 30.17
N ASP A 185 -6.35 22.65 31.37
CA ASP A 185 -7.20 22.66 32.57
C ASP A 185 -8.27 23.76 32.50
N ALA A 186 -7.93 24.91 31.94
CA ALA A 186 -8.89 26.00 31.71
C ALA A 186 -9.93 25.60 30.64
N LEU A 187 -9.48 24.92 29.58
CA LEU A 187 -10.39 24.36 28.57
C LEU A 187 -11.33 23.34 29.21
N ILE A 188 -10.80 22.34 29.92
CA ILE A 188 -11.58 21.30 30.59
C ILE A 188 -12.63 21.91 31.52
N ALA A 189 -12.26 22.93 32.32
CA ALA A 189 -13.18 23.61 33.21
C ALA A 189 -14.28 24.40 32.48
N SER A 190 -14.07 24.78 31.22
CA SER A 190 -15.03 25.52 30.39
C SER A 190 -15.97 24.63 29.58
N LEU A 191 -15.67 23.34 29.42
CA LEU A 191 -16.47 22.43 28.61
C LEU A 191 -17.81 22.08 29.29
N PRO A 192 -18.96 22.28 28.63
CA PRO A 192 -20.25 21.87 29.16
C PRO A 192 -20.34 20.36 29.41
N GLU A 193 -20.99 19.93 30.48
CA GLU A 193 -21.20 18.51 30.80
C GLU A 193 -21.97 17.75 29.69
N ALA A 194 -22.85 18.43 28.96
CA ALA A 194 -23.57 17.85 27.84
C ALA A 194 -22.64 17.41 26.68
N PHE A 195 -21.39 17.88 26.64
CA PHE A 195 -20.41 17.54 25.61
C PHE A 195 -19.45 16.46 26.11
N ALA A 196 -20.00 15.28 26.42
CA ALA A 196 -19.26 14.18 27.03
C ALA A 196 -18.03 13.75 26.22
N ARG A 197 -18.16 13.65 24.88
CA ARG A 197 -17.04 13.26 24.00
C ARG A 197 -15.91 14.29 24.00
N ASP A 198 -16.24 15.58 23.97
CA ASP A 198 -15.21 16.64 24.00
C ASP A 198 -14.50 16.66 25.36
N ASN A 199 -15.24 16.42 26.45
CA ASN A 199 -14.70 16.26 27.80
C ASN A 199 -13.77 15.05 27.93
N PHE A 200 -14.15 13.92 27.35
CA PHE A 200 -13.34 12.71 27.28
C PHE A 200 -12.02 12.97 26.53
N LEU A 201 -12.11 13.47 25.29
CA LEU A 201 -10.95 13.70 24.43
C LEU A 201 -9.93 14.67 25.03
N ALA A 202 -10.38 15.78 25.61
CA ALA A 202 -9.47 16.75 26.26
C ALA A 202 -8.65 16.09 27.39
N ARG A 203 -9.24 15.18 28.15
CA ARG A 203 -8.57 14.47 29.25
C ARG A 203 -7.66 13.35 28.74
N VAL A 204 -8.03 12.65 27.67
CA VAL A 204 -7.14 11.70 26.99
C VAL A 204 -5.89 12.42 26.46
N VAL A 205 -6.05 13.59 25.83
CA VAL A 205 -4.90 14.38 25.36
C VAL A 205 -4.01 14.83 26.51
N LYS A 206 -4.60 15.25 27.64
CA LYS A 206 -3.87 15.56 28.87
C LYS A 206 -3.06 14.36 29.36
N ALA A 207 -3.70 13.20 29.49
CA ALA A 207 -3.08 11.97 29.97
C ALA A 207 -1.92 11.54 29.05
N ARG A 208 -2.11 11.54 27.73
CA ARG A 208 -1.06 11.23 26.75
C ARG A 208 0.12 12.20 26.82
N SER A 209 -0.15 13.48 26.97
CA SER A 209 0.90 14.51 27.07
C SER A 209 1.73 14.33 28.35
N LEU A 210 1.07 14.05 29.48
CA LEU A 210 1.75 13.75 30.75
C LEU A 210 2.56 12.45 30.68
N ALA A 211 2.00 11.41 30.03
CA ALA A 211 2.69 10.14 29.84
C ALA A 211 3.98 10.33 29.01
N ALA A 212 3.92 11.09 27.93
CA ALA A 212 5.07 11.39 27.08
C ALA A 212 6.16 12.20 27.80
N LEU A 213 5.80 13.03 28.78
CA LEU A 213 6.74 13.75 29.65
C LEU A 213 7.27 12.90 30.83
N GLY A 214 6.85 11.64 30.94
CA GLY A 214 7.25 10.73 32.03
C GLY A 214 6.51 10.94 33.35
N GLU A 215 5.47 11.77 33.38
CA GLU A 215 4.63 12.00 34.56
C GLU A 215 3.53 10.93 34.71
N HIS A 216 3.94 9.65 34.77
CA HIS A 216 3.02 8.50 34.71
C HIS A 216 1.91 8.52 35.77
N ALA A 217 2.18 8.96 37.00
CA ALA A 217 1.16 9.05 38.05
C ALA A 217 0.09 10.10 37.73
N ALA A 218 0.49 11.26 37.21
CA ALA A 218 -0.43 12.31 36.78
C ALA A 218 -1.19 11.90 35.51
N ALA A 219 -0.53 11.16 34.61
CA ALA A 219 -1.15 10.59 33.43
C ALA A 219 -2.26 9.59 33.79
N ARG A 220 -2.02 8.65 34.73
CA ARG A 220 -3.04 7.73 35.25
C ARG A 220 -4.20 8.49 35.89
N ALA A 221 -3.94 9.52 36.70
CA ALA A 221 -5.00 10.33 37.29
C ALA A 221 -5.86 11.07 36.23
N ALA A 222 -5.24 11.56 35.15
CA ALA A 222 -5.97 12.18 34.03
C ALA A 222 -6.77 11.15 33.21
N MET A 223 -6.24 9.94 33.06
CA MET A 223 -6.94 8.79 32.45
C MET A 223 -8.16 8.38 33.26
N ASP A 224 -8.03 8.26 34.58
CA ASP A 224 -9.15 7.95 35.49
C ASP A 224 -10.24 9.03 35.42
N ASP A 225 -9.86 10.29 35.26
CA ASP A 225 -10.81 11.38 35.05
C ASP A 225 -11.47 11.32 33.68
N ALA A 226 -10.74 10.94 32.62
CA ALA A 226 -11.31 10.68 31.30
C ALA A 226 -12.34 9.55 31.37
N ALA A 227 -12.05 8.48 32.13
CA ALA A 227 -12.90 7.31 32.23
C ALA A 227 -14.29 7.60 32.80
N ARG A 228 -14.46 8.70 33.54
CA ARG A 228 -15.77 9.15 34.05
C ARG A 228 -16.73 9.60 32.95
N TRP A 229 -16.23 9.80 31.74
CA TRP A 229 -16.98 10.27 30.58
C TRP A 229 -17.29 9.15 29.57
N LEU A 230 -16.95 7.89 29.87
CA LEU A 230 -17.37 6.77 29.02
C LEU A 230 -18.87 6.55 29.06
N GLY A 231 -19.41 6.18 27.90
CA GLY A 231 -20.70 5.53 27.82
C GLY A 231 -20.64 4.08 28.32
N GLU A 232 -21.81 3.44 28.40
CA GLU A 232 -21.93 2.04 28.87
C GLU A 232 -21.45 1.01 27.82
N ASP A 233 -21.26 1.43 26.57
CA ASP A 233 -20.92 0.54 25.46
C ASP A 233 -19.43 0.13 25.51
N PRO A 234 -19.13 -1.17 25.74
CA PRO A 234 -17.76 -1.67 25.76
C PRO A 234 -17.09 -1.66 24.39
N SER A 235 -17.85 -1.52 23.29
CA SER A 235 -17.33 -1.39 21.93
C SER A 235 -17.21 0.06 21.45
N SER A 236 -17.36 1.02 22.37
CA SER A 236 -17.26 2.44 22.04
C SER A 236 -15.85 2.84 21.60
N TYR A 237 -15.80 3.87 20.77
CA TYR A 237 -14.55 4.54 20.39
C TYR A 237 -13.76 5.01 21.62
N GLU A 238 -14.45 5.56 22.61
CA GLU A 238 -13.86 6.03 23.86
C GLU A 238 -13.19 4.90 24.65
N ARG A 239 -13.72 3.67 24.61
CA ARG A 239 -13.07 2.51 25.24
C ARG A 239 -11.76 2.17 24.54
N ALA A 240 -11.74 2.09 23.22
CA ALA A 240 -10.51 1.78 22.47
C ALA A 240 -9.41 2.84 22.69
N GLU A 241 -9.78 4.12 22.82
CA GLU A 241 -8.84 5.20 23.15
C GLU A 241 -8.21 5.04 24.53
N LEU A 242 -8.98 4.55 25.51
CA LEU A 242 -8.46 4.24 26.85
C LEU A 242 -7.56 3.01 26.82
N ASP A 243 -7.98 1.93 26.15
CA ASP A 243 -7.16 0.71 26.06
C ASP A 243 -5.78 1.03 25.45
N LEU A 244 -5.75 1.89 24.41
CA LEU A 244 -4.49 2.36 23.82
C LEU A 244 -3.63 3.15 24.81
N LEU A 245 -4.26 3.97 25.67
CA LEU A 245 -3.57 4.78 26.68
C LEU A 245 -3.09 3.93 27.87
N GLU A 246 -3.90 2.96 28.32
CA GLU A 246 -3.52 1.96 29.33
C GLU A 246 -2.30 1.19 28.86
N GLY A 247 -2.36 0.66 27.63
CA GLY A 247 -1.24 -0.03 27.02
C GLY A 247 0.02 0.86 26.96
N ALA A 248 -0.11 2.12 26.55
CA ALA A 248 1.01 3.07 26.53
C ALA A 248 1.65 3.29 27.92
N LEU A 249 0.85 3.32 28.99
CA LEU A 249 1.32 3.53 30.36
C LEU A 249 1.94 2.27 30.97
N ASP A 250 1.45 1.09 30.59
CA ASP A 250 1.89 -0.19 31.15
C ASP A 250 3.12 -0.77 30.43
N ARG A 251 3.53 -0.20 29.28
CA ARG A 251 4.72 -0.60 28.49
C ARG A 251 5.97 -0.92 29.30
N LYS A 252 6.21 -0.22 30.40
CA LYS A 252 7.41 -0.40 31.24
C LYS A 252 7.20 -1.41 32.36
N ASP A 253 6.01 -1.43 32.95
CA ASP A 253 5.71 -2.19 34.17
C ASP A 253 5.21 -3.60 33.83
N ASP A 254 4.41 -3.74 32.76
CA ASP A 254 3.86 -4.99 32.24
C ASP A 254 3.75 -4.95 30.70
N PRO A 255 4.87 -5.16 29.99
CA PRO A 255 4.92 -4.98 28.52
C PRO A 255 4.07 -5.99 27.74
N GLU A 256 3.84 -7.20 28.25
CA GLU A 256 3.00 -8.19 27.57
C GLU A 256 1.51 -7.82 27.68
N ARG A 257 1.10 -7.33 28.85
CA ARG A 257 -0.25 -6.76 29.01
C ARG A 257 -0.44 -5.55 28.12
N ALA A 258 0.56 -4.68 28.03
CA ALA A 258 0.53 -3.51 27.14
C ALA A 258 0.33 -3.92 25.67
N VAL A 259 1.01 -4.97 25.19
CA VAL A 259 0.79 -5.51 23.83
C VAL A 259 -0.68 -5.90 23.63
N ALA A 260 -1.26 -6.67 24.55
CA ALA A 260 -2.66 -7.12 24.43
C ALA A 260 -3.67 -5.96 24.43
N GLU A 261 -3.45 -4.93 25.27
CA GLU A 261 -4.30 -3.73 25.33
C GLU A 261 -4.21 -2.91 24.04
N ILE A 262 -3.00 -2.75 23.49
CA ILE A 262 -2.78 -2.04 22.22
C ILE A 262 -3.40 -2.81 21.04
N GLU A 263 -3.26 -4.14 21.00
CA GLU A 263 -3.87 -4.99 19.96
C GLU A 263 -5.41 -4.90 19.99
N SER A 264 -6.01 -4.96 21.18
CA SER A 264 -7.46 -4.77 21.35
C SER A 264 -7.94 -3.42 20.81
N ALA A 265 -7.22 -2.34 21.13
CA ALA A 265 -7.53 -1.01 20.61
C ALA A 265 -7.35 -0.94 19.08
N LEU A 266 -6.27 -1.51 18.57
CA LEU A 266 -5.95 -1.55 17.14
C LEU A 266 -7.05 -2.26 16.34
N ASP A 267 -7.48 -3.44 16.79
CA ASP A 267 -8.55 -4.20 16.14
C ASP A 267 -9.82 -3.35 16.04
N ARG A 268 -10.17 -2.63 17.12
CA ARG A 268 -11.33 -1.74 17.11
C ARG A 268 -11.18 -0.59 16.13
N PHE A 269 -10.02 0.06 16.06
CA PHE A 269 -9.78 1.16 15.12
C PHE A 269 -9.80 0.69 13.66
N VAL A 270 -9.34 -0.54 13.39
CA VAL A 270 -9.42 -1.17 12.07
C VAL A 270 -10.89 -1.45 11.70
N ASP A 271 -11.67 -2.00 12.63
CA ASP A 271 -13.09 -2.31 12.42
C ASP A 271 -13.93 -1.05 12.17
N ASP A 272 -13.62 0.04 12.86
CA ASP A 272 -14.29 1.34 12.69
C ASP A 272 -13.78 2.18 11.51
N ASP A 273 -12.77 1.69 10.76
CA ASP A 273 -12.08 2.42 9.68
C ASP A 273 -11.60 3.81 10.13
N LEU A 274 -10.88 3.84 11.26
CA LEU A 274 -10.33 5.05 11.87
C LEU A 274 -8.82 5.16 11.61
N PRO A 275 -8.40 5.59 10.40
CA PRO A 275 -7.01 5.49 9.95
C PRO A 275 -6.05 6.16 10.93
N ARG A 276 -6.28 7.42 11.32
CA ARG A 276 -5.41 8.16 12.25
C ARG A 276 -5.07 7.34 13.49
N HIS A 277 -6.09 6.73 14.10
CA HIS A 277 -5.99 5.98 15.34
C HIS A 277 -5.36 4.60 15.12
N GLU A 278 -5.70 3.94 14.00
CA GLU A 278 -5.02 2.71 13.54
C GLU A 278 -3.51 2.94 13.43
N PHE A 279 -3.08 4.04 12.80
CA PHE A 279 -1.65 4.35 12.63
C PHE A 279 -0.95 4.62 13.96
N ASP A 280 -1.54 5.42 14.83
CA ASP A 280 -0.97 5.70 16.16
C ASP A 280 -0.85 4.40 16.98
N ALA A 281 -1.85 3.51 16.93
CA ALA A 281 -1.82 2.21 17.60
C ALA A 281 -0.77 1.26 17.02
N ARG A 282 -0.64 1.15 15.68
CA ARG A 282 0.39 0.33 15.04
C ARG A 282 1.81 0.80 15.37
N ILE A 283 2.04 2.10 15.41
CA ILE A 283 3.32 2.68 15.80
C ILE A 283 3.64 2.30 17.25
N LEU A 284 2.69 2.51 18.17
CA LEU A 284 2.87 2.18 19.58
C LEU A 284 3.11 0.68 19.80
N LEU A 285 2.37 -0.18 19.10
CA LEU A 285 2.53 -1.63 19.14
C LEU A 285 3.92 -2.04 18.65
N ALA A 286 4.35 -1.49 17.51
CA ALA A 286 5.66 -1.79 16.94
C ALA A 286 6.81 -1.40 17.89
N GLU A 287 6.76 -0.21 18.48
CA GLU A 287 7.75 0.21 19.47
C GLU A 287 7.77 -0.69 20.72
N THR A 288 6.60 -1.14 21.16
CA THR A 288 6.45 -2.02 22.34
C THR A 288 7.00 -3.41 22.06
N LEU A 289 6.66 -3.99 20.91
CA LEU A 289 7.19 -5.28 20.43
C LEU A 289 8.70 -5.23 20.23
N ALA A 290 9.22 -4.15 19.67
CA ALA A 290 10.67 -3.98 19.49
C ALA A 290 11.40 -3.90 20.84
N ALA A 291 10.82 -3.23 21.84
CA ALA A 291 11.36 -3.20 23.21
C ALA A 291 11.38 -4.59 23.87
N LEU A 292 10.54 -5.52 23.42
CA LEU A 292 10.49 -6.93 23.83
C LEU A 292 11.41 -7.85 22.98
N ASP A 293 12.24 -7.30 22.09
CA ASP A 293 13.08 -8.05 21.13
C ASP A 293 12.26 -8.93 20.14
N ARG A 294 10.96 -8.61 19.95
CA ARG A 294 10.05 -9.25 18.99
C ARG A 294 10.09 -8.53 17.64
N GLN A 295 11.30 -8.44 17.08
CA GLN A 295 11.60 -7.58 15.92
C GLN A 295 10.72 -7.87 14.69
N ALA A 296 10.51 -9.15 14.36
CA ALA A 296 9.72 -9.54 13.19
C ALA A 296 8.25 -9.07 13.28
N GLU A 297 7.68 -9.08 14.48
CA GLU A 297 6.30 -8.64 14.71
C GLU A 297 6.19 -7.11 14.68
N ALA A 298 7.18 -6.41 15.24
CA ALA A 298 7.29 -4.96 15.14
C ALA A 298 7.40 -4.50 13.68
N GLU A 299 8.22 -5.19 12.88
CA GLU A 299 8.37 -4.94 11.44
C GLU A 299 7.06 -5.17 10.68
N ALA A 300 6.34 -6.27 10.97
CA ALA A 300 5.04 -6.54 10.37
C ALA A 300 4.02 -5.43 10.63
N CYS A 301 4.01 -4.86 11.85
CA CYS A 301 3.14 -3.73 12.20
C CYS A 301 3.43 -2.49 11.35
N ILE A 302 4.71 -2.15 11.16
CA ILE A 302 5.14 -1.01 10.32
C ILE A 302 4.84 -1.24 8.85
N VAL A 303 5.11 -2.44 8.33
CA VAL A 303 4.86 -2.79 6.92
C VAL A 303 3.39 -2.64 6.60
N GLU A 304 2.51 -3.18 7.45
CA GLU A 304 1.07 -3.05 7.25
C GLU A 304 0.63 -1.58 7.37
N ALA A 305 1.17 -0.81 8.31
CA ALA A 305 0.92 0.63 8.38
C ALA A 305 1.32 1.33 7.06
N LEU A 306 2.55 1.18 6.57
CA LEU A 306 2.99 1.81 5.31
C LEU A 306 2.11 1.40 4.12
N ARG A 307 1.73 0.13 4.04
CA ARG A 307 0.82 -0.38 3.01
C ARG A 307 -0.56 0.28 3.11
N ARG A 308 -1.12 0.41 4.31
CA ARG A 308 -2.40 1.08 4.57
C ARG A 308 -2.34 2.55 4.16
N ALA A 309 -1.23 3.24 4.48
CA ALA A 309 -1.02 4.63 4.10
C ALA A 309 -0.93 4.79 2.57
N ALA A 310 -0.24 3.89 1.88
CA ALA A 310 -0.14 3.90 0.42
C ALA A 310 -1.49 3.66 -0.26
N ILE A 311 -2.26 2.66 0.19
CA ILE A 311 -3.61 2.37 -0.33
C ILE A 311 -4.55 3.57 -0.15
N ARG A 312 -4.48 4.23 1.01
CA ARG A 312 -5.31 5.40 1.35
C ARG A 312 -4.75 6.73 0.83
N GLN A 313 -3.58 6.73 0.18
CA GLN A 313 -2.89 7.93 -0.29
C GLN A 313 -2.67 8.96 0.83
N LEU A 314 -2.15 8.51 1.97
CA LEU A 314 -1.86 9.33 3.16
C LEU A 314 -0.34 9.51 3.36
N PRO A 315 0.33 10.34 2.55
CA PRO A 315 1.79 10.47 2.56
C PRO A 315 2.34 10.98 3.90
N ALA A 316 1.68 11.95 4.53
CA ALA A 316 2.10 12.50 5.83
C ALA A 316 2.03 11.44 6.96
N MET A 317 1.09 10.51 6.86
CA MET A 317 1.00 9.40 7.79
C MET A 317 2.10 8.37 7.55
N ALA A 318 2.42 8.09 6.27
CA ALA A 318 3.56 7.25 5.91
C ALA A 318 4.88 7.86 6.42
N ASP A 319 5.05 9.18 6.38
CA ASP A 319 6.22 9.86 6.96
C ASP A 319 6.35 9.62 8.46
N ARG A 320 5.25 9.68 9.22
CA ARG A 320 5.26 9.36 10.67
C ARG A 320 5.61 7.91 10.94
N VAL A 321 5.02 6.99 10.20
CA VAL A 321 5.31 5.56 10.33
C VAL A 321 6.79 5.30 10.04
N ARG A 322 7.35 5.91 8.98
CA ARG A 322 8.80 5.85 8.69
C ARG A 322 9.65 6.42 9.83
N ALA A 323 9.28 7.57 10.38
CA ALA A 323 10.01 8.19 11.47
C ALA A 323 10.04 7.31 12.74
N ALA A 324 8.90 6.72 13.10
CA ALA A 324 8.82 5.78 14.22
C ALA A 324 9.70 4.54 14.00
N ALA A 325 9.66 4.00 12.78
CA ALA A 325 10.40 2.81 12.42
C ALA A 325 11.92 2.98 12.52
N VAL A 326 12.45 4.15 12.16
CA VAL A 326 13.87 4.50 12.36
C VAL A 326 14.30 4.39 13.83
N GLY A 327 13.39 4.59 14.79
CA GLY A 327 13.69 4.58 16.22
C GLY A 327 14.10 3.22 16.78
N PHE A 328 13.60 2.11 16.21
CA PHE A 328 13.88 0.76 16.70
C PHE A 328 14.50 -0.18 15.67
N TRP A 329 14.55 0.21 14.40
CA TRP A 329 15.37 -0.48 13.40
C TRP A 329 16.86 -0.21 13.69
N ARG A 330 17.58 -1.24 14.12
CA ARG A 330 19.00 -1.13 14.47
C ARG A 330 19.78 -0.47 13.33
N PRO A 331 20.72 0.46 13.62
CA PRO A 331 21.51 1.14 12.60
C PRO A 331 22.21 0.19 11.62
N ALA A 332 22.53 -1.05 12.01
CA ALA A 332 23.14 -2.05 11.13
C ALA A 332 22.29 -2.40 9.89
N MET A 333 20.96 -2.36 9.96
CA MET A 333 20.06 -2.68 8.83
C MET A 333 19.83 -1.50 7.88
N ILE A 334 19.96 -0.27 8.38
CA ILE A 334 19.94 0.97 7.56
C ILE A 334 21.36 1.26 7.00
N ALA A 335 22.41 0.87 7.71
CA ALA A 335 23.82 1.13 7.37
C ALA A 335 24.38 0.23 6.26
N GLU A 336 23.66 -0.82 5.83
CA GLU A 336 24.05 -1.61 4.65
C GLU A 336 23.63 -0.97 3.31
N LEU A 337 22.88 0.13 3.35
CA LEU A 337 22.70 0.99 2.19
C LEU A 337 23.64 2.17 2.34
N SER A 338 24.71 2.17 1.53
CA SER A 338 25.55 3.36 1.43
C SER A 338 24.70 4.57 1.01
N PRO A 339 25.07 5.81 1.34
CA PRO A 339 24.38 7.01 0.85
C PRO A 339 24.23 7.05 -0.68
N GLU A 340 25.06 6.27 -1.37
CA GLU A 340 25.14 6.03 -2.82
C GLU A 340 24.07 5.01 -3.30
N ASP A 341 23.56 4.17 -2.39
CA ASP A 341 22.53 3.15 -2.60
C ASP A 341 21.10 3.64 -2.32
N ARG A 342 20.93 4.90 -1.89
CA ARG A 342 19.62 5.52 -1.69
C ARG A 342 19.06 5.96 -3.03
N VAL A 343 17.98 5.31 -3.47
CA VAL A 343 17.42 5.62 -4.79
C VAL A 343 15.97 6.09 -4.81
N GLY A 344 15.85 7.39 -5.03
CA GLY A 344 14.65 8.17 -5.35
C GLY A 344 15.07 9.42 -6.14
N PRO A 345 14.16 10.32 -6.53
CA PRO A 345 14.49 11.58 -7.20
C PRO A 345 15.35 12.52 -6.33
N GLU A 346 15.45 12.27 -5.02
CA GLU A 346 16.24 13.06 -4.08
C GLU A 346 17.19 12.17 -3.26
N MET A 347 18.49 12.46 -3.30
CA MET A 347 19.50 11.82 -2.47
C MET A 347 19.24 12.19 -1.00
N GLY A 348 18.89 11.21 -0.16
CA GLY A 348 18.80 11.46 1.28
C GLY A 348 17.88 10.56 2.10
N SER A 349 16.91 9.85 1.52
CA SER A 349 16.03 8.95 2.29
C SER A 349 16.49 7.50 2.18
N GLY A 350 16.57 6.79 3.31
CA GLY A 350 16.80 5.33 3.36
C GLY A 350 15.57 4.58 2.87
N ARG A 351 15.25 4.69 1.58
CA ARG A 351 13.98 4.23 0.97
C ARG A 351 13.73 2.74 1.15
N PHE A 352 14.75 1.91 1.17
CA PHE A 352 14.58 0.47 1.35
C PHE A 352 15.09 0.03 2.72
N LEU A 353 14.34 -0.80 3.41
CA LEU A 353 14.78 -1.48 4.62
C LEU A 353 15.18 -2.91 4.27
N VAL A 354 16.47 -3.23 4.33
CA VAL A 354 16.95 -4.60 4.12
C VAL A 354 16.56 -5.46 5.32
N LEU A 355 15.88 -6.59 5.06
CA LEU A 355 15.46 -7.57 6.06
C LEU A 355 16.49 -8.70 6.20
N GLU A 356 16.85 -9.31 5.07
CA GLU A 356 17.76 -10.46 5.03
C GLU A 356 18.46 -10.59 3.67
N THR A 357 19.64 -11.21 3.66
CA THR A 357 20.30 -11.62 2.42
C THR A 357 19.74 -12.97 1.96
N LEU A 358 19.10 -12.98 0.79
CA LEU A 358 18.51 -14.18 0.17
C LEU A 358 19.56 -15.06 -0.52
N GLY A 359 20.67 -14.47 -0.97
CA GLY A 359 21.77 -15.20 -1.58
C GLY A 359 22.92 -14.33 -2.05
N ALA A 360 24.11 -14.93 -2.17
CA ALA A 360 25.32 -14.30 -2.68
C ALA A 360 25.93 -15.16 -3.80
N GLY A 361 26.19 -14.56 -4.96
CA GLY A 361 26.78 -15.24 -6.13
C GLY A 361 27.83 -14.39 -6.86
N GLY A 362 28.40 -14.92 -7.94
CA GLY A 362 29.48 -14.28 -8.70
C GLY A 362 29.15 -12.90 -9.30
N PHE A 363 27.86 -12.57 -9.41
CA PHE A 363 27.38 -11.29 -9.93
C PHE A 363 26.99 -10.29 -8.83
N GLY A 364 26.93 -10.72 -7.56
CA GLY A 364 26.63 -9.85 -6.42
C GLY A 364 25.63 -10.45 -5.43
N GLU A 365 25.03 -9.60 -4.60
CA GLU A 365 24.20 -9.96 -3.46
C GLU A 365 22.73 -9.63 -3.74
N VAL A 366 21.83 -10.54 -3.34
CA VAL A 366 20.38 -10.35 -3.40
C VAL A 366 19.84 -10.29 -1.98
N GLN A 367 19.14 -9.20 -1.67
CA GLN A 367 18.55 -8.95 -0.36
C GLN A 367 17.04 -8.78 -0.46
N ARG A 368 16.31 -9.34 0.50
CA ARG A 368 14.91 -9.01 0.73
C ARG A 368 14.84 -7.70 1.49
N ALA A 369 13.96 -6.81 1.07
CA ALA A 369 13.79 -5.50 1.69
C ALA A 369 12.34 -5.03 1.64
N ILE A 370 12.01 -4.01 2.42
CA ILE A 370 10.74 -3.27 2.34
C ILE A 370 10.99 -1.93 1.65
N ASP A 371 10.24 -1.62 0.59
CA ASP A 371 10.18 -0.25 0.06
C ASP A 371 9.34 0.61 1.01
N LEU A 372 9.99 1.52 1.73
CA LEU A 372 9.37 2.37 2.73
C LEU A 372 8.43 3.42 2.14
N ASP A 373 8.48 3.66 0.83
CA ASP A 373 7.53 4.55 0.16
C ASP A 373 6.18 3.86 -0.08
N THR A 374 6.20 2.55 -0.32
CA THR A 374 5.01 1.77 -0.72
C THR A 374 4.56 0.75 0.33
N GLY A 375 5.39 0.45 1.33
CA GLY A 375 5.20 -0.65 2.28
C GLY A 375 5.27 -2.03 1.64
N THR A 376 5.81 -2.16 0.41
CA THR A 376 5.86 -3.45 -0.29
C THR A 376 7.20 -4.14 -0.12
N GLU A 377 7.17 -5.45 0.06
CA GLU A 377 8.39 -6.24 -0.03
C GLU A 377 8.98 -6.21 -1.45
N VAL A 378 10.29 -6.10 -1.52
CA VAL A 378 11.11 -6.05 -2.72
C VAL A 378 12.35 -6.91 -2.58
N ALA A 379 12.82 -7.43 -3.70
CA ALA A 379 14.15 -8.02 -3.81
C ALA A 379 15.10 -6.96 -4.41
N ILE A 380 16.20 -6.69 -3.71
CA ILE A 380 17.26 -5.77 -4.14
C ILE A 380 18.46 -6.60 -4.57
N LYS A 381 18.82 -6.49 -5.84
CA LYS A 381 19.98 -7.16 -6.42
C LYS A 381 21.05 -6.12 -6.75
N ARG A 382 22.18 -6.19 -6.05
CA ARG A 382 23.35 -5.35 -6.32
C ARG A 382 24.32 -6.10 -7.22
N LEU A 383 24.68 -5.51 -8.35
CA LEU A 383 25.62 -6.04 -9.32
C LEU A 383 26.90 -5.19 -9.28
N ARG A 384 28.04 -5.82 -8.96
CA ARG A 384 29.33 -5.12 -8.84
C ARG A 384 29.89 -4.74 -10.22
N ARG A 385 30.57 -3.59 -10.30
CA ARG A 385 31.40 -3.24 -11.46
C ARG A 385 32.56 -4.23 -11.60
N GLN A 386 32.83 -4.68 -12.83
CA GLN A 386 34.10 -5.32 -13.16
C GLN A 386 35.11 -4.28 -13.66
N ASP A 387 36.37 -4.45 -13.25
CA ASP A 387 37.50 -3.62 -13.66
C ASP A 387 37.72 -3.70 -15.19
N GLY A 388 37.94 -2.56 -15.85
CA GLY A 388 38.38 -2.51 -17.26
C GLY A 388 37.37 -1.97 -18.29
N LEU A 389 36.11 -1.69 -17.91
CA LEU A 389 35.15 -1.04 -18.81
C LEU A 389 35.38 0.48 -18.92
N ASP A 390 35.49 0.95 -20.17
CA ASP A 390 35.58 2.38 -20.50
C ASP A 390 34.31 3.14 -20.04
N PRO A 391 34.46 4.30 -19.35
CA PRO A 391 33.34 5.13 -18.90
C PRO A 391 32.36 5.60 -19.97
N GLN A 392 32.75 5.67 -21.25
CA GLN A 392 31.88 6.09 -22.35
C GLN A 392 30.98 4.93 -22.83
N THR A 393 31.55 3.73 -22.93
CA THR A 393 30.83 2.47 -23.20
C THR A 393 29.84 2.15 -22.07
N ALA A 394 30.25 2.29 -20.81
CA ALA A 394 29.35 2.09 -19.66
C ALA A 394 28.12 3.03 -19.71
N ARG A 395 28.31 4.30 -20.10
CA ARG A 395 27.21 5.28 -20.24
C ARG A 395 26.26 4.96 -21.39
N ALA A 396 26.77 4.54 -22.54
CA ALA A 396 25.95 4.22 -23.71
C ALA A 396 25.07 2.98 -23.47
N VAL A 397 25.64 1.92 -22.88
CA VAL A 397 24.88 0.71 -22.56
C VAL A 397 23.89 0.97 -21.41
N MET A 398 24.24 1.83 -20.44
CA MET A 398 23.31 2.27 -19.39
C MET A 398 22.09 3.01 -19.95
N ALA A 399 22.27 3.88 -20.95
CA ALA A 399 21.15 4.55 -21.60
C ALA A 399 20.20 3.55 -22.27
N THR A 400 20.75 2.53 -22.93
CA THR A 400 19.97 1.44 -23.54
C THR A 400 19.25 0.58 -22.49
N ALA A 401 19.93 0.20 -21.41
CA ALA A 401 19.33 -0.60 -20.35
C ALA A 401 18.27 0.16 -19.54
N ARG A 402 18.47 1.46 -19.28
CA ARG A 402 17.44 2.33 -18.71
C ARG A 402 16.21 2.37 -19.60
N ASN A 403 16.39 2.51 -20.92
CA ASN A 403 15.26 2.53 -21.86
C ASN A 403 14.50 1.19 -21.86
N GLU A 404 15.20 0.06 -21.89
CA GLU A 404 14.56 -1.27 -21.87
C GLU A 404 13.85 -1.59 -20.55
N ILE A 405 14.40 -1.15 -19.42
CA ILE A 405 13.79 -1.38 -18.11
C ILE A 405 12.64 -0.43 -17.84
N VAL A 406 12.71 0.82 -18.31
CA VAL A 406 11.55 1.73 -18.32
C VAL A 406 10.44 1.13 -19.18
N SER A 407 10.77 0.51 -20.32
CA SER A 407 9.81 -0.22 -21.14
C SER A 407 9.26 -1.47 -20.42
N SER A 408 10.09 -2.23 -19.69
CA SER A 408 9.64 -3.43 -18.98
C SER A 408 8.83 -3.14 -17.71
N ALA A 409 9.08 -2.02 -17.03
CA ALA A 409 8.30 -1.56 -15.87
C ALA A 409 6.84 -1.21 -16.24
N GLN A 410 6.57 -0.96 -17.53
CA GLN A 410 5.22 -0.74 -18.06
C GLN A 410 4.49 -2.03 -18.44
N ILE A 411 5.21 -3.16 -18.52
CA ILE A 411 4.63 -4.45 -18.93
C ILE A 411 3.74 -4.99 -17.82
N ARG A 412 2.47 -5.25 -18.16
CA ARG A 412 1.44 -5.82 -17.27
C ARG A 412 1.28 -7.33 -17.47
N ALA A 413 2.37 -8.03 -17.79
CA ALA A 413 2.31 -9.48 -17.96
C ALA A 413 2.14 -10.16 -16.60
N ARG A 414 1.10 -11.00 -16.46
CA ARG A 414 0.93 -11.84 -15.27
C ARG A 414 2.03 -12.93 -15.25
N GLY A 415 2.51 -13.27 -14.06
CA GLY A 415 3.55 -14.30 -13.89
C GLY A 415 4.98 -13.79 -14.05
N VAL A 416 5.20 -12.48 -13.91
CA VAL A 416 6.55 -11.87 -13.95
C VAL A 416 6.71 -10.91 -12.78
N ALA A 417 7.85 -10.97 -12.10
CA ALA A 417 8.20 -10.01 -11.06
C ALA A 417 8.44 -8.64 -11.69
N LYS A 418 7.71 -7.64 -11.22
CA LYS A 418 7.80 -6.30 -11.76
C LYS A 418 9.10 -5.64 -11.30
N THR A 419 9.82 -5.02 -12.24
CA THR A 419 10.93 -4.14 -11.89
C THR A 419 10.36 -2.80 -11.43
N ARG A 420 10.63 -2.45 -10.17
CA ARG A 420 10.14 -1.21 -9.55
C ARG A 420 11.14 -0.08 -9.67
N TYR A 421 12.43 -0.40 -9.60
CA TYR A 421 13.48 0.60 -9.57
C TYR A 421 14.79 0.07 -10.16
N LEU A 422 15.57 0.95 -10.81
CA LEU A 422 16.92 0.67 -11.30
C LEU A 422 17.84 1.86 -11.07
N HIS A 423 18.96 1.64 -10.40
CA HIS A 423 20.04 2.62 -10.21
C HIS A 423 21.34 2.10 -10.79
N MET A 424 22.20 2.99 -11.26
CA MET A 424 23.62 2.68 -11.21
C MET A 424 24.37 3.93 -10.77
N ASP A 425 25.31 3.70 -9.86
CA ASP A 425 26.05 4.74 -9.19
C ASP A 425 27.14 5.32 -10.13
N PRO A 426 27.80 6.43 -9.76
CA PRO A 426 28.93 6.97 -10.53
C PRO A 426 30.11 6.00 -10.67
N ALA A 427 30.25 5.07 -9.73
CA ALA A 427 31.27 4.03 -9.73
C ALA A 427 30.92 2.88 -10.69
N GLY A 428 29.73 2.81 -11.27
CA GLY A 428 29.27 1.78 -12.19
C GLY A 428 28.67 0.52 -11.55
N ALA A 429 28.38 0.53 -10.24
CA ALA A 429 27.61 -0.54 -9.60
C ALA A 429 26.12 -0.37 -9.91
N LEU A 430 25.43 -1.48 -10.17
CA LEU A 430 24.03 -1.49 -10.62
C LEU A 430 23.13 -2.10 -9.54
N THR A 431 22.10 -1.37 -9.14
CA THR A 431 21.10 -1.80 -8.16
C THR A 431 19.76 -1.96 -8.85
N LEU A 432 19.22 -3.17 -8.81
CA LEU A 432 17.92 -3.53 -9.37
C LEU A 432 16.96 -3.85 -8.22
N VAL A 433 15.78 -3.24 -8.23
CA VAL A 433 14.73 -3.50 -7.24
C VAL A 433 13.51 -4.06 -7.96
N GLN A 434 13.09 -5.25 -7.54
CA GLN A 434 11.94 -5.96 -8.11
C GLN A 434 10.95 -6.37 -7.01
N ASP A 435 9.75 -6.73 -7.42
CA ASP A 435 8.80 -7.39 -6.53
C ASP A 435 9.46 -8.63 -5.89
N TYR A 436 9.43 -8.71 -4.55
CA TYR A 436 9.79 -9.95 -3.88
C TYR A 436 8.73 -11.01 -4.17
N VAL A 437 9.18 -12.22 -4.49
CA VAL A 437 8.30 -13.38 -4.69
C VAL A 437 8.71 -14.43 -3.68
N GLU A 438 7.81 -14.70 -2.75
CA GLU A 438 8.00 -15.78 -1.77
C GLU A 438 7.76 -17.15 -2.43
N GLY A 439 8.66 -18.09 -2.17
CA GLY A 439 8.58 -19.48 -2.63
C GLY A 439 9.94 -20.06 -3.05
N PRO A 440 10.03 -21.38 -3.25
CA PRO A 440 11.23 -22.02 -3.78
C PRO A 440 11.43 -21.68 -5.27
N THR A 441 12.68 -21.70 -5.73
CA THR A 441 12.96 -21.68 -7.17
C THR A 441 12.54 -23.00 -7.81
N LEU A 442 12.17 -22.97 -9.08
CA LEU A 442 11.84 -24.18 -9.84
C LEU A 442 13.04 -25.12 -9.89
N GLY A 443 14.28 -24.60 -9.94
CA GLY A 443 15.50 -25.40 -9.84
C GLY A 443 15.56 -26.19 -8.54
N ALA A 444 15.38 -25.54 -7.39
CA ALA A 444 15.37 -26.21 -6.09
C ALA A 444 14.25 -27.26 -6.00
N SER A 445 13.07 -26.96 -6.53
CA SER A 445 11.93 -27.90 -6.56
C SER A 445 12.08 -29.06 -7.56
N LEU A 446 12.97 -28.95 -8.54
CA LEU A 446 13.35 -30.06 -9.42
C LEU A 446 14.41 -30.92 -8.71
N ASP A 447 15.43 -30.30 -8.13
CA ASP A 447 16.52 -30.98 -7.42
C ASP A 447 16.03 -31.79 -6.21
N ASP A 448 15.03 -31.29 -5.49
CA ASP A 448 14.44 -31.97 -4.32
C ASP A 448 13.36 -33.02 -4.69
N GLY A 449 12.94 -33.06 -5.97
CA GLY A 449 11.90 -33.96 -6.46
C GLY A 449 10.48 -33.66 -5.96
N SER A 450 10.21 -32.44 -5.50
CA SER A 450 8.91 -32.03 -4.93
C SER A 450 7.80 -31.80 -5.97
N LEU A 451 8.14 -31.81 -7.26
CA LEU A 451 7.22 -31.66 -8.38
C LEU A 451 7.01 -32.97 -9.12
N ASP A 452 5.78 -33.46 -9.13
CA ASP A 452 5.39 -34.55 -10.02
C ASP A 452 5.38 -34.10 -11.50
N ARG A 453 5.29 -35.07 -12.41
CA ARG A 453 5.28 -34.83 -13.85
C ARG A 453 4.17 -33.88 -14.30
N SER A 454 2.96 -34.03 -13.78
CA SER A 454 1.82 -33.20 -14.13
C SER A 454 2.06 -31.73 -13.75
N ARG A 455 2.61 -31.49 -12.55
CA ARG A 455 2.96 -30.15 -12.05
C ARG A 455 4.11 -29.53 -12.85
N ARG A 456 5.16 -30.30 -13.20
CA ARG A 456 6.25 -29.80 -14.06
C ARG A 456 5.73 -29.30 -15.41
N LEU A 457 4.85 -30.06 -16.04
CA LEU A 457 4.22 -29.70 -17.31
C LEU A 457 3.32 -28.46 -17.19
N THR A 458 2.50 -28.39 -16.13
CA THR A 458 1.63 -27.23 -15.84
C THR A 458 2.44 -25.94 -15.63
N VAL A 459 3.56 -26.05 -14.91
CA VAL A 459 4.50 -24.94 -14.71
C VAL A 459 5.08 -24.50 -16.06
N ALA A 460 5.57 -25.43 -16.87
CA ALA A 460 6.14 -25.11 -18.18
C ALA A 460 5.12 -24.48 -19.13
N ALA A 461 3.87 -24.94 -19.13
CA ALA A 461 2.78 -24.35 -19.91
C ALA A 461 2.53 -22.89 -19.52
N THR A 462 2.51 -22.62 -18.21
CA THR A 462 2.33 -21.27 -17.69
C THR A 462 3.51 -20.37 -18.07
N VAL A 463 4.75 -20.86 -17.96
CA VAL A 463 5.95 -20.14 -18.40
C VAL A 463 5.90 -19.84 -19.90
N ALA A 464 5.48 -20.78 -20.74
CA ALA A 464 5.32 -20.58 -22.18
C ALA A 464 4.32 -19.45 -22.50
N ARG A 465 3.16 -19.44 -21.85
CA ARG A 465 2.17 -18.35 -21.96
C ARG A 465 2.74 -16.99 -21.51
N THR A 466 3.48 -16.97 -20.41
CA THR A 466 4.10 -15.74 -19.90
C THR A 466 5.15 -15.20 -20.88
N LEU A 467 6.00 -16.06 -21.45
CA LEU A 467 6.96 -15.67 -22.49
C LEU A 467 6.25 -15.16 -23.76
N ALA A 468 5.17 -15.83 -24.20
CA ALA A 468 4.37 -15.37 -25.33
C ALA A 468 3.79 -13.96 -25.09
N ALA A 469 3.41 -13.65 -23.86
CA ALA A 469 2.97 -12.30 -23.49
C ALA A 469 4.12 -11.29 -23.53
N LEU A 470 5.30 -11.63 -22.99
CA LEU A 470 6.48 -10.76 -23.03
C LEU A 470 6.95 -10.47 -24.46
N HIS A 471 7.01 -11.50 -25.31
CA HIS A 471 7.47 -11.37 -26.70
C HIS A 471 6.55 -10.47 -27.52
N ARG A 472 5.23 -10.51 -27.27
CA ARG A 472 4.25 -9.60 -27.91
C ARG A 472 4.46 -8.13 -27.55
N GLU A 473 4.97 -7.87 -26.35
CA GLU A 473 5.34 -6.52 -25.88
C GLU A 473 6.77 -6.14 -26.33
N GLY A 474 7.41 -6.94 -27.19
CA GLY A 474 8.76 -6.66 -27.70
C GLY A 474 9.87 -6.88 -26.66
N VAL A 475 9.65 -7.74 -25.66
CA VAL A 475 10.63 -8.04 -24.61
C VAL A 475 10.97 -9.52 -24.57
N ALA A 476 12.26 -9.84 -24.53
CA ALA A 476 12.79 -11.19 -24.32
C ALA A 476 13.51 -11.27 -22.96
N HIS A 477 13.46 -12.42 -22.30
CA HIS A 477 14.06 -12.66 -20.99
C HIS A 477 15.58 -12.81 -21.04
N ARG A 478 16.09 -13.64 -21.96
CA ARG A 478 17.51 -13.89 -22.32
C ARG A 478 18.39 -14.61 -21.28
N ASP A 479 17.95 -14.73 -20.04
CA ASP A 479 18.61 -15.56 -19.01
C ASP A 479 17.64 -16.56 -18.40
N LEU A 480 16.74 -17.14 -19.20
CA LEU A 480 15.70 -18.01 -18.68
C LEU A 480 16.32 -19.35 -18.22
N LYS A 481 16.01 -19.74 -16.99
CA LYS A 481 16.45 -21.00 -16.37
C LYS A 481 15.57 -21.34 -15.15
N PRO A 482 15.61 -22.59 -14.63
CA PRO A 482 14.79 -22.97 -13.47
C PRO A 482 15.03 -22.08 -12.23
N ASP A 483 16.26 -21.62 -11.98
CA ASP A 483 16.52 -20.72 -10.82
C ASP A 483 15.86 -19.35 -10.93
N ASN A 484 15.55 -18.90 -12.16
CA ASN A 484 14.94 -17.59 -12.41
C ASN A 484 13.40 -17.68 -12.47
N ILE A 485 12.83 -18.77 -11.95
CA ILE A 485 11.39 -19.00 -11.85
C ILE A 485 11.08 -19.39 -10.42
N ILE A 486 10.31 -18.56 -9.71
CA ILE A 486 9.89 -18.82 -8.33
C ILE A 486 8.48 -19.40 -8.34
N LEU A 487 8.26 -20.45 -7.55
CA LEU A 487 6.95 -21.06 -7.37
C LEU A 487 6.21 -20.41 -6.20
N ARG A 488 5.50 -19.32 -6.49
CA ARG A 488 4.63 -18.66 -5.51
C ARG A 488 3.56 -19.64 -5.03
N ASN A 489 3.35 -19.69 -3.71
CA ASN A 489 2.43 -20.63 -3.07
C ASN A 489 2.66 -22.09 -3.54
N ASN A 490 3.93 -22.45 -3.78
CA ASN A 490 4.39 -23.77 -4.23
C ASN A 490 3.80 -24.27 -5.57
N SER A 491 3.19 -23.40 -6.37
CA SER A 491 2.44 -23.82 -7.56
C SER A 491 2.43 -22.83 -8.71
N GLN A 492 2.43 -21.53 -8.43
CA GLN A 492 2.32 -20.50 -9.46
C GLN A 492 3.72 -20.02 -9.89
N PRO A 493 4.16 -20.29 -11.13
CA PRO A 493 5.46 -19.82 -11.57
C PRO A 493 5.45 -18.31 -11.80
N VAL A 494 6.47 -17.64 -11.26
CA VAL A 494 6.75 -16.23 -11.47
C VAL A 494 8.17 -16.11 -12.00
N ILE A 495 8.32 -15.57 -13.20
CA ILE A 495 9.61 -15.29 -13.82
C ILE A 495 10.22 -14.05 -13.15
N ILE A 496 11.45 -14.15 -12.69
CA ILE A 496 12.22 -13.04 -12.09
C ILE A 496 13.37 -12.62 -13.02
N ASP A 497 14.10 -11.55 -12.69
CA ASP A 497 15.34 -11.18 -13.41
C ASP A 497 15.17 -10.88 -14.93
N LEU A 498 14.03 -10.33 -15.34
CA LEU A 498 13.77 -9.92 -16.73
C LEU A 498 14.90 -9.09 -17.36
N GLY A 499 15.41 -9.54 -18.50
CA GLY A 499 16.23 -8.70 -19.38
C GLY A 499 17.62 -8.35 -18.84
N ILE A 500 18.05 -8.95 -17.72
CA ILE A 500 19.38 -8.66 -17.14
C ILE A 500 20.51 -9.17 -18.06
N ALA A 501 20.26 -10.03 -19.05
CA ALA A 501 21.33 -10.49 -19.95
C ALA A 501 21.93 -9.38 -20.84
N ARG A 502 21.14 -8.38 -21.28
CA ARG A 502 21.68 -7.21 -22.01
C ARG A 502 22.53 -6.32 -21.09
N LEU A 503 22.17 -6.29 -19.80
CA LEU A 503 22.93 -5.67 -18.71
C LEU A 503 24.16 -6.49 -18.29
N LYS A 504 24.15 -7.82 -18.40
CA LYS A 504 25.34 -8.67 -18.14
C LYS A 504 26.43 -8.43 -19.18
N GLY A 505 26.11 -8.04 -20.42
CA GLY A 505 27.11 -7.56 -21.40
C GLY A 505 27.79 -6.24 -21.00
N LEU A 506 27.28 -5.56 -19.98
CA LEU A 506 27.87 -4.38 -19.32
C LEU A 506 28.85 -4.78 -18.20
N VAL A 507 28.92 -6.08 -17.87
CA VAL A 507 29.72 -6.64 -16.77
C VAL A 507 30.70 -7.71 -17.29
N ASP A 508 30.33 -8.47 -18.34
CA ASP A 508 31.17 -9.43 -19.05
C ASP A 508 31.42 -8.96 -20.49
N THR A 509 32.64 -8.49 -20.78
CA THR A 509 33.05 -8.05 -22.13
C THR A 509 33.60 -9.20 -22.99
N VAL A 510 33.26 -10.45 -22.70
CA VAL A 510 33.81 -11.62 -23.41
C VAL A 510 32.70 -12.64 -23.65
N ALA A 511 32.73 -13.28 -24.82
CA ALA A 511 31.88 -14.41 -25.20
C ALA A 511 31.50 -15.32 -24.01
N GLY A 512 30.21 -15.69 -23.91
CA GLY A 512 29.68 -16.55 -22.84
C GLY A 512 28.45 -16.01 -22.11
N LEU A 513 27.55 -15.27 -22.77
CA LEU A 513 26.33 -14.74 -22.13
C LEU A 513 25.30 -15.83 -21.82
N GLY A 514 25.11 -16.17 -20.55
CA GLY A 514 24.03 -17.05 -20.06
C GLY A 514 24.55 -18.27 -19.32
N THR A 515 23.66 -18.97 -18.62
CA THR A 515 24.03 -20.23 -17.96
C THR A 515 24.30 -21.27 -19.05
N GLU A 516 25.53 -21.79 -19.15
CA GLU A 516 26.03 -22.66 -20.24
C GLU A 516 25.06 -23.79 -20.63
N ARG A 517 24.30 -24.31 -19.65
CA ARG A 517 23.29 -25.35 -19.85
C ARG A 517 22.06 -24.93 -20.67
N TYR A 518 21.64 -23.67 -20.59
CA TYR A 518 20.36 -23.16 -21.14
C TYR A 518 20.54 -22.10 -22.25
N ALA A 519 21.70 -21.48 -22.36
CA ALA A 519 21.92 -20.42 -23.33
C ALA A 519 22.16 -20.96 -24.76
N PRO A 520 21.62 -20.30 -25.81
CA PRO A 520 21.82 -20.75 -27.17
C PRO A 520 23.21 -20.39 -27.72
N PRO A 521 23.71 -21.09 -28.76
CA PRO A 521 25.07 -20.90 -29.29
C PRO A 521 25.39 -19.48 -29.78
N GLU A 522 24.42 -18.78 -30.35
CA GLU A 522 24.59 -17.40 -30.81
C GLU A 522 24.77 -16.41 -29.65
N GLN A 523 24.14 -16.68 -28.50
CA GLN A 523 24.28 -15.89 -27.28
C GLN A 523 25.64 -16.16 -26.62
N MET A 524 26.08 -17.43 -26.59
CA MET A 524 27.41 -17.83 -26.14
C MET A 524 28.53 -17.21 -27.00
N SER A 525 28.31 -17.06 -28.30
CA SER A 525 29.29 -16.46 -29.23
C SER A 525 29.25 -14.93 -29.30
N GLY A 526 28.39 -14.28 -28.50
CA GLY A 526 28.28 -12.82 -28.44
C GLY A 526 27.75 -12.17 -29.73
N ARG A 527 27.02 -12.92 -30.56
CA ARG A 527 26.46 -12.38 -31.81
C ARG A 527 25.25 -11.52 -31.50
N MET A 528 25.20 -10.32 -32.08
CA MET A 528 24.02 -9.48 -32.02
C MET A 528 22.86 -10.16 -32.77
N ILE A 529 21.75 -10.35 -32.07
CA ILE A 529 20.53 -10.91 -32.64
C ILE A 529 19.70 -9.78 -33.23
N GLU A 530 19.30 -9.93 -34.49
CA GLU A 530 18.41 -8.99 -35.18
C GLU A 530 17.00 -9.02 -34.58
N ASP A 531 16.31 -7.88 -34.56
CA ASP A 531 14.98 -7.74 -33.93
C ASP A 531 13.94 -8.76 -34.45
N ARG A 532 14.05 -9.21 -35.71
CA ARG A 532 13.18 -10.24 -36.28
C ARG A 532 13.27 -11.62 -35.59
N TRP A 533 14.32 -11.85 -34.82
CA TRP A 533 14.57 -13.08 -34.08
C TRP A 533 14.39 -12.92 -32.56
N LEU A 534 13.85 -11.79 -32.11
CA LEU A 534 13.57 -11.53 -30.71
C LEU A 534 12.74 -12.66 -30.08
N GLY A 535 13.10 -13.07 -28.86
CA GLY A 535 12.40 -14.12 -28.11
C GLY A 535 12.85 -15.55 -28.43
N ARG A 536 13.58 -15.78 -29.53
CA ARG A 536 14.07 -17.13 -29.90
C ARG A 536 15.16 -17.68 -28.98
N GLU A 537 15.80 -16.81 -28.21
CA GLU A 537 16.69 -17.18 -27.11
C GLU A 537 15.91 -17.84 -25.97
N ASP A 538 14.76 -17.27 -25.60
CA ASP A 538 13.90 -17.82 -24.54
C ASP A 538 13.24 -19.13 -24.97
N VAL A 539 12.87 -19.24 -26.25
CA VAL A 539 12.35 -20.49 -26.84
C VAL A 539 13.40 -21.60 -26.69
N TYR A 540 14.67 -21.32 -26.98
CA TYR A 540 15.74 -22.29 -26.79
C TYR A 540 15.89 -22.70 -25.32
N ALA A 541 15.95 -21.72 -24.42
CA ALA A 541 16.09 -21.97 -22.98
C ALA A 541 14.92 -22.79 -22.42
N LEU A 542 13.68 -22.47 -22.79
CA LEU A 542 12.50 -23.26 -22.41
C LEU A 542 12.57 -24.69 -22.94
N GLY A 543 13.06 -24.89 -24.17
CA GLY A 543 13.25 -26.23 -24.75
C GLY A 543 14.27 -27.06 -23.97
N ARG A 544 15.35 -26.43 -23.48
CA ARG A 544 16.35 -27.06 -22.60
C ARG A 544 15.76 -27.42 -21.24
N MET A 545 14.98 -26.51 -20.64
CA MET A 545 14.26 -26.76 -19.38
C MET A 545 13.24 -27.90 -19.48
N LEU A 546 12.46 -27.93 -20.56
CA LEU A 546 11.53 -29.03 -20.83
C LEU A 546 12.25 -30.38 -20.92
N GLY A 547 13.44 -30.41 -21.53
CA GLY A 547 14.29 -31.60 -21.56
C GLY A 547 14.63 -32.10 -20.16
N GLU A 548 15.09 -31.21 -19.30
CA GLU A 548 15.42 -31.52 -17.91
C GLU A 548 14.20 -31.98 -17.09
N MET A 549 13.08 -31.28 -17.21
CA MET A 549 11.83 -31.61 -16.52
C MET A 549 11.26 -32.97 -16.92
N LEU A 550 11.55 -33.43 -18.14
CA LEU A 550 11.06 -34.71 -18.67
C LEU A 550 12.08 -35.85 -18.51
N ASP A 551 13.38 -35.54 -18.53
CA ASP A 551 14.46 -36.53 -18.33
C ASP A 551 14.54 -37.03 -16.88
N ASP A 552 14.08 -36.24 -15.90
CA ASP A 552 14.03 -36.64 -14.47
C ASP A 552 13.01 -37.76 -14.16
N ASP A 553 12.25 -38.25 -15.15
CA ASP A 553 11.48 -39.49 -15.01
C ASP A 553 12.38 -40.75 -14.88
N ASP A 554 13.70 -40.64 -15.08
CA ASP A 554 14.69 -41.73 -14.93
C ASP A 554 15.47 -41.70 -13.58
N ALA A 555 15.07 -40.88 -12.60
CA ALA A 555 15.68 -40.85 -11.27
C ALA A 555 15.53 -42.23 -10.57
N PRO A 556 16.63 -42.84 -10.08
CA PRO A 556 16.58 -44.19 -9.54
C PRO A 556 15.73 -44.23 -8.27
N GLU A 557 14.82 -45.21 -8.20
CA GLU A 557 14.36 -45.73 -6.91
C GLU A 557 15.56 -45.87 -5.97
N ARG A 558 15.49 -45.13 -4.85
CA ARG A 558 16.15 -45.37 -3.56
C ARG A 558 17.51 -46.08 -3.64
N ARG A 559 18.58 -45.32 -3.40
CA ARG A 559 19.92 -45.84 -3.10
C ARG A 559 19.85 -46.99 -2.07
N GLY A 560 20.04 -48.21 -2.55
CA GLY A 560 20.22 -49.40 -1.74
C GLY A 560 20.81 -50.55 -2.55
N GLY A 561 22.13 -50.74 -2.48
CA GLY A 561 22.76 -52.04 -2.76
C GLY A 561 23.65 -52.12 -3.99
N LEU A 562 24.87 -52.60 -3.75
CA LEU A 562 25.95 -52.85 -4.69
C LEU A 562 25.70 -54.15 -5.48
N LEU A 563 24.99 -54.11 -6.61
CA LEU A 563 25.15 -54.99 -7.79
C LEU A 563 24.02 -54.69 -8.80
N GLY A 564 24.37 -54.27 -10.02
CA GLY A 564 23.35 -54.05 -11.07
C GLY A 564 23.88 -53.39 -12.33
N ARG A 565 24.81 -54.05 -13.03
CA ARG A 565 25.37 -53.59 -14.30
C ARG A 565 24.67 -54.29 -15.45
N PHE A 566 23.51 -53.82 -15.91
CA PHE A 566 22.98 -54.10 -17.26
C PHE A 566 22.07 -52.95 -17.75
N GLY A 567 22.14 -52.66 -19.05
CA GLY A 567 21.76 -51.40 -19.70
C GLY A 567 20.35 -50.86 -19.42
N ARG A 568 20.27 -49.54 -19.26
CA ARG A 568 19.02 -48.77 -19.14
C ARG A 568 18.56 -48.28 -20.51
N ARG A 569 17.28 -48.52 -20.83
CA ARG A 569 16.58 -47.84 -21.92
C ARG A 569 16.13 -46.47 -21.41
N ARG A 570 16.41 -45.42 -22.19
CA ARG A 570 15.77 -44.10 -22.10
C ARG A 570 14.25 -44.28 -21.98
N ALA A 571 13.63 -43.72 -20.96
CA ALA A 571 12.19 -43.49 -21.00
C ALA A 571 11.93 -42.40 -22.06
N GLU A 572 11.35 -42.80 -23.19
CA GLU A 572 11.07 -41.88 -24.27
C GLU A 572 9.76 -41.11 -24.01
N PRO A 573 9.69 -39.79 -24.28
CA PRO A 573 8.47 -39.02 -24.10
C PRO A 573 7.34 -39.62 -24.96
N SER A 574 6.19 -39.86 -24.34
CA SER A 574 5.06 -40.60 -24.89
C SER A 574 4.31 -39.88 -26.01
N ASP A 575 4.65 -38.63 -26.31
CA ASP A 575 4.00 -37.85 -27.35
C ASP A 575 4.98 -37.37 -28.45
N GLY A 576 4.71 -37.76 -29.70
CA GLY A 576 5.54 -37.42 -30.86
C GLY A 576 5.60 -35.92 -31.14
N SER A 577 4.48 -35.23 -30.85
CA SER A 577 4.29 -33.80 -31.11
C SER A 577 5.19 -32.93 -30.21
N LEU A 578 5.21 -33.20 -28.90
CA LEU A 578 6.04 -32.45 -27.95
C LEU A 578 7.55 -32.64 -28.22
N ARG A 579 7.97 -33.85 -28.59
CA ARG A 579 9.37 -34.16 -28.94
C ARG A 579 9.83 -33.38 -30.18
N GLU A 580 9.01 -33.33 -31.22
CA GLU A 580 9.30 -32.55 -32.44
C GLU A 580 9.39 -31.06 -32.14
N MET A 581 8.50 -30.56 -31.28
CA MET A 581 8.51 -29.16 -30.84
C MET A 581 9.77 -28.83 -30.05
N MET A 582 10.16 -29.65 -29.08
CA MET A 582 11.41 -29.47 -28.32
C MET A 582 12.67 -29.51 -29.19
N ALA A 583 12.69 -30.38 -30.20
CA ALA A 583 13.79 -30.43 -31.19
C ALA A 583 13.86 -29.13 -32.02
N THR A 584 12.71 -28.56 -32.37
CA THR A 584 12.59 -27.27 -33.06
C THR A 584 13.06 -26.12 -32.17
N MET A 585 12.63 -26.11 -30.91
CA MET A 585 13.03 -25.10 -29.91
C MET A 585 14.53 -25.07 -29.68
N THR A 586 15.19 -26.24 -29.65
CA THR A 586 16.62 -26.39 -29.36
C THR A 586 17.51 -26.46 -30.61
N ALA A 587 16.98 -26.10 -31.79
CA ALA A 587 17.75 -26.09 -33.03
C ALA A 587 18.95 -25.13 -32.96
N ALA A 588 20.12 -25.56 -33.45
CA ALA A 588 21.31 -24.70 -33.46
C ALA A 588 21.13 -23.45 -34.32
N ASP A 589 20.39 -23.57 -35.43
CA ASP A 589 20.02 -22.46 -36.31
C ASP A 589 18.82 -21.69 -35.74
N ILE A 590 19.02 -20.43 -35.38
CA ILE A 590 18.00 -19.54 -34.81
C ILE A 590 16.78 -19.40 -35.73
N ALA A 591 16.98 -19.48 -37.05
CA ALA A 591 15.89 -19.35 -38.02
C ALA A 591 14.88 -20.50 -37.92
N ARG A 592 15.31 -21.66 -37.42
CA ARG A 592 14.49 -22.86 -37.27
C ARG A 592 13.69 -22.89 -35.98
N ARG A 593 13.97 -22.00 -35.02
CA ARG A 593 13.26 -21.93 -33.73
C ARG A 593 11.94 -21.15 -33.83
N ASP A 594 11.16 -21.45 -34.85
CA ASP A 594 9.86 -20.81 -35.09
C ASP A 594 8.76 -21.61 -34.39
N VAL A 595 8.46 -21.24 -33.15
CA VAL A 595 7.54 -21.98 -32.28
C VAL A 595 6.49 -21.03 -31.73
N ASP A 596 5.22 -21.40 -31.89
CA ASP A 596 4.12 -20.73 -31.21
C ASP A 596 4.04 -21.20 -29.75
N LEU A 597 4.44 -20.31 -28.84
CA LEU A 597 4.47 -20.57 -27.41
C LEU A 597 3.08 -20.80 -26.79
N ASN A 598 2.00 -20.27 -27.38
CA ASN A 598 0.65 -20.56 -26.88
C ASN A 598 0.25 -22.00 -27.26
N ARG A 599 0.54 -22.40 -28.50
CA ARG A 599 0.31 -23.78 -28.95
C ARG A 599 1.15 -24.79 -28.14
N LEU A 600 2.39 -24.44 -27.81
CA LEU A 600 3.22 -25.24 -26.90
C LEU A 600 2.54 -25.37 -25.53
N ALA A 601 2.02 -24.27 -24.98
CA ALA A 601 1.36 -24.29 -23.69
C ALA A 601 0.12 -25.19 -23.68
N ASP A 602 -0.69 -25.16 -24.74
CA ASP A 602 -1.86 -26.04 -24.88
C ASP A 602 -1.46 -27.52 -24.88
N LEU A 603 -0.42 -27.88 -25.65
CA LEU A 603 0.13 -29.25 -25.67
C LEU A 603 0.66 -29.70 -24.30
N LEU A 604 1.28 -28.78 -23.55
CA LEU A 604 1.80 -29.06 -22.22
C LEU A 604 0.67 -29.23 -21.18
N ASP A 605 -0.41 -28.45 -21.29
CA ASP A 605 -1.59 -28.61 -20.43
C ASP A 605 -2.29 -29.96 -20.71
N ASP A 606 -2.45 -30.35 -21.98
CA ASP A 606 -3.02 -31.65 -22.35
C ASP A 606 -2.17 -32.80 -21.79
N ALA A 607 -0.84 -32.74 -21.96
CA ALA A 607 0.08 -33.72 -21.39
C ALA A 607 0.08 -33.73 -19.85
N ALA A 608 -0.16 -32.59 -19.20
CA ALA A 608 -0.26 -32.51 -17.75
C ALA A 608 -1.51 -33.21 -17.22
N ILE A 609 -2.65 -33.07 -17.92
CA ILE A 609 -3.91 -33.75 -17.59
C ILE A 609 -3.74 -35.27 -17.72
N GLU A 610 -3.10 -35.72 -18.80
CA GLU A 610 -2.79 -37.14 -19.01
C GLU A 610 -1.87 -37.72 -17.93
N ALA A 611 -0.87 -36.95 -17.47
CA ALA A 611 0.08 -37.40 -16.45
C ALA A 611 -0.49 -37.39 -15.01
N GLY A 612 -1.58 -36.65 -14.76
CA GLY A 612 -2.25 -36.57 -13.47
C GLY A 612 -3.45 -37.52 -13.31
N SER A 613 -3.86 -38.18 -14.41
CA SER A 613 -4.91 -39.21 -14.46
C SER A 613 -4.31 -40.59 -14.17
#